data_AF-A0A948WK00-F1
#
_entry.id   AF-A0A948WK00-F1
#
_cell.length_a   1.000
_cell.length_b   1.000
_cell.length_c   1.000
_cell.angle_alpha   90.00
_cell.angle_beta   90.00
_cell.angle_gamma   90.00
#
_symmetry.space_group_name_H-M   'P 1'
#
loop_
_entity.id
_entity.type
_entity.pdbx_description
1 polymer ?
#
loop_
_entity_poly.entity_id
_entity_poly.type
_entity_poly.pdbx_seq_one_letter_code
_entity_poly.pdbx_strand_id
1 'polypeptide(L)'
;MLAIRVLVAIGCLLPTVAGAALRSEQAPDSVELNDGTELHGLILQNTRDMVVLETDKGEARLPKEYIRRIDDAPNGEAIFQDIVEKNGLPSWRSIVHDMRTYDSVQAFEQIPPTAIDNGLLRNIPYLSFKVNHEWELNVYGRPDSPVAVELGIYGDRPLNGKTLRIFREFIAGHLDGKDQIRALYSLSPKRQDARAGKLAFRLIRPRDPDGYGGTWFVVYRPDLLEHARLPDQAYAAITRPFEEVNNPDGSLRADKKQANISWLERAMKTLTGEEPELRGFYRDKNGVFRVLRNDS
;
A
#
# COMPACT_ATOMS: atom_id res chain seq x y z
N MET A 1 -57.02 0.36 -44.57
CA MET A 1 -56.16 1.45 -45.10
C MET A 1 -54.96 1.58 -44.18
N LEU A 2 -53.77 1.47 -44.77
CA LEU A 2 -52.45 1.58 -44.14
C LEU A 2 -52.21 3.02 -43.66
N ALA A 3 -51.67 3.21 -42.46
CA ALA A 3 -50.84 4.37 -42.14
C ALA A 3 -49.85 4.03 -41.02
N ILE A 4 -48.60 3.82 -41.44
CA ILE A 4 -47.41 3.72 -40.61
C ILE A 4 -47.05 5.13 -40.13
N ARG A 5 -46.77 5.32 -38.83
CA ARG A 5 -45.75 6.28 -38.35
C ARG A 5 -45.04 5.75 -37.09
N VAL A 6 -43.77 6.08 -37.07
CA VAL A 6 -42.61 5.54 -36.35
C VAL A 6 -42.36 6.27 -35.01
N LEU A 7 -41.81 5.50 -34.05
CA LEU A 7 -40.98 5.81 -32.85
C LEU A 7 -41.00 7.20 -32.18
N VAL A 8 -40.93 7.24 -30.84
CA VAL A 8 -39.67 7.46 -30.06
C VAL A 8 -39.95 7.20 -28.56
N ALA A 9 -39.00 6.51 -27.93
CA ALA A 9 -38.96 6.15 -26.51
C ALA A 9 -38.56 7.32 -25.60
N ILE A 10 -39.09 7.36 -24.38
CA ILE A 10 -38.40 7.94 -23.21
C ILE A 10 -38.63 6.99 -22.02
N GLY A 11 -37.68 6.08 -21.83
CA GLY A 11 -37.46 5.43 -20.55
C GLY A 11 -36.56 6.33 -19.70
N CYS A 12 -37.11 6.94 -18.66
CA CYS A 12 -36.30 7.57 -17.62
C CYS A 12 -35.84 6.48 -16.64
N LEU A 13 -34.71 5.85 -16.98
CA LEU A 13 -33.84 5.19 -16.01
C LEU A 13 -33.12 6.30 -15.21
N LEU A 14 -33.45 6.41 -13.93
CA LEU A 14 -32.66 7.17 -12.96
C LEU A 14 -31.41 6.36 -12.62
N PRO A 15 -30.19 6.86 -12.84
CA PRO A 15 -29.00 6.23 -12.28
C PRO A 15 -28.81 6.65 -10.82
N THR A 16 -28.65 5.62 -10.01
CA THR A 16 -28.09 5.54 -8.66
C THR A 16 -27.08 6.62 -8.27
N VAL A 17 -27.40 7.43 -7.25
CA VAL A 17 -26.49 8.36 -6.55
C VAL A 17 -25.87 7.73 -5.28
N ALA A 18 -26.09 6.42 -5.05
CA ALA A 18 -25.74 5.76 -3.79
C ALA A 18 -24.24 5.46 -3.59
N GLY A 19 -23.38 5.67 -4.59
CA GLY A 19 -21.97 5.26 -4.52
C GLY A 19 -20.99 6.28 -3.90
N ALA A 20 -21.34 7.57 -3.89
CA ALA A 20 -20.43 8.63 -3.42
C ALA A 20 -20.56 8.91 -1.91
N ALA A 21 -21.78 8.84 -1.37
CA ALA A 21 -22.04 9.08 0.05
C ALA A 21 -21.48 7.97 0.98
N LEU A 22 -21.43 6.72 0.51
CA LEU A 22 -20.88 5.60 1.29
C LEU A 22 -19.36 5.69 1.53
N ARG A 23 -18.61 6.41 0.69
CA ARG A 23 -17.15 6.47 0.77
C ARG A 23 -16.63 7.51 1.77
N SER A 24 -17.39 8.57 2.04
CA SER A 24 -16.99 9.57 3.07
C SER A 24 -17.23 9.08 4.50
N GLU A 25 -18.15 8.13 4.71
CA GLU A 25 -18.42 7.51 6.01
C GLU A 25 -17.39 6.43 6.40
N GLN A 26 -16.48 6.03 5.50
CA GLN A 26 -15.48 4.97 5.70
C GLN A 26 -14.04 5.48 5.90
N ALA A 27 -13.86 6.78 6.06
CA ALA A 27 -12.54 7.37 6.27
C ALA A 27 -12.15 7.34 7.77
N PRO A 28 -10.97 6.79 8.13
CA PRO A 28 -10.62 6.57 9.54
C PRO A 28 -10.26 7.81 10.32
N ASP A 29 -9.76 8.84 9.64
CA ASP A 29 -9.27 10.06 10.26
C ASP A 29 -10.10 11.25 9.80
N SER A 30 -10.17 12.28 10.66
CA SER A 30 -10.68 13.59 10.27
C SER A 30 -9.73 14.72 10.65
N VAL A 31 -9.77 15.79 9.86
CA VAL A 31 -9.03 17.02 10.10
C VAL A 31 -10.01 18.19 10.04
N GLU A 32 -10.17 18.88 11.17
CA GLU A 32 -10.96 20.10 11.28
C GLU A 32 -10.03 21.31 11.05
N LEU A 33 -10.40 22.18 10.12
CA LEU A 33 -9.69 23.41 9.80
C LEU A 33 -10.17 24.58 10.67
N ASN A 34 -9.36 25.63 10.73
CA ASN A 34 -9.65 26.82 11.52
C ASN A 34 -10.90 27.59 11.06
N ASP A 35 -11.37 27.39 9.83
CA ASP A 35 -12.62 27.94 9.31
C ASP A 35 -13.85 27.07 9.62
N GLY A 36 -13.66 25.92 10.29
CA GLY A 36 -14.70 24.95 10.59
C GLY A 36 -14.94 23.91 9.50
N THR A 37 -14.16 23.92 8.40
CA THR A 37 -14.21 22.85 7.40
C THR A 37 -13.69 21.55 7.99
N GLU A 38 -14.44 20.47 7.84
CA GLU A 38 -14.00 19.13 8.22
C GLU A 38 -13.67 18.30 6.97
N LEU A 39 -12.52 17.64 7.01
CA LEU A 39 -12.05 16.76 5.95
C LEU A 39 -11.88 15.35 6.53
N HIS A 40 -12.48 14.35 5.87
CA HIS A 40 -12.38 12.95 6.27
C HIS A 40 -11.47 12.19 5.31
N GLY A 41 -10.54 11.41 5.85
CA GLY A 41 -9.60 10.65 5.04
C GLY A 41 -8.69 9.67 5.78
N LEU A 42 -7.65 9.18 5.11
CA LEU A 42 -6.53 8.44 5.70
C LEU A 42 -5.31 9.37 5.83
N ILE A 43 -4.85 9.64 7.04
CA ILE A 43 -3.63 10.43 7.30
C ILE A 43 -2.42 9.60 6.90
N LEU A 44 -1.74 10.04 5.83
CA LEU A 44 -0.53 9.38 5.33
C LEU A 44 0.73 9.95 5.99
N GLN A 45 0.67 11.20 6.47
CA GLN A 45 1.79 11.86 7.12
C GLN A 45 1.27 12.90 8.13
N ASN A 46 1.86 12.90 9.32
CA ASN A 46 1.62 13.89 10.36
C ASN A 46 2.97 14.39 10.89
N THR A 47 3.43 15.54 10.40
CA THR A 47 4.68 16.17 10.86
C THR A 47 4.40 17.37 11.75
N ARG A 48 5.46 18.00 12.27
CA ARG A 48 5.36 19.27 13.00
C ARG A 48 4.68 20.37 12.19
N ASP A 49 4.87 20.40 10.87
CA ASP A 49 4.49 21.54 10.05
C ASP A 49 3.26 21.26 9.16
N MET A 50 2.90 19.99 8.94
CA MET A 50 1.90 19.62 7.94
C MET A 50 1.23 18.28 8.21
N VAL A 51 -0.04 18.17 7.81
CA VAL A 51 -0.79 16.91 7.70
C VAL A 51 -1.08 16.62 6.23
N VAL A 52 -0.86 15.36 5.86
CA VAL A 52 -1.25 14.79 4.58
C VAL A 52 -2.43 13.84 4.81
N LEU A 53 -3.57 14.11 4.17
CA LEU A 53 -4.82 13.35 4.32
C LEU A 53 -5.34 12.85 2.96
N GLU A 54 -5.44 11.55 2.73
CA GLU A 54 -6.17 10.95 1.60
C GLU A 54 -7.68 11.07 1.82
N THR A 55 -8.40 11.84 1.01
CA THR A 55 -9.88 11.83 0.98
C THR A 55 -10.41 11.04 -0.23
N ASP A 56 -11.72 10.80 -0.25
CA ASP A 56 -12.46 10.18 -1.37
C ASP A 56 -12.28 10.96 -2.69
N LYS A 57 -12.21 12.28 -2.58
CA LYS A 57 -11.96 13.18 -3.70
C LYS A 57 -10.48 13.26 -3.94
N GLY A 58 -9.65 13.23 -2.92
CA GLY A 58 -8.22 13.14 -3.12
C GLY A 58 -7.38 13.60 -1.96
N GLU A 59 -6.09 13.79 -2.16
CA GLU A 59 -5.26 14.21 -1.03
C GLU A 59 -5.45 15.69 -0.71
N ALA A 60 -5.66 15.97 0.58
CA ALA A 60 -5.61 17.29 1.18
C ALA A 60 -4.29 17.47 1.93
N ARG A 61 -3.65 18.62 1.67
CA ARG A 61 -2.42 19.04 2.31
C ARG A 61 -2.65 20.24 3.17
N LEU A 62 -2.48 20.02 4.45
CA LEU A 62 -3.01 20.90 5.46
C LEU A 62 -1.81 21.37 6.29
N PRO A 63 -1.27 22.57 6.03
CA PRO A 63 -0.30 23.19 6.92
C PRO A 63 -0.89 23.27 8.32
N LYS A 64 -0.10 22.95 9.35
CA LYS A 64 -0.57 22.86 10.74
C LYS A 64 -1.18 24.16 11.26
N GLU A 65 -0.76 25.30 10.71
CA GLU A 65 -1.31 26.62 11.01
C GLU A 65 -2.78 26.81 10.59
N TYR A 66 -3.29 26.01 9.66
CA TYR A 66 -4.70 26.04 9.23
C TYR A 66 -5.56 24.97 9.89
N ILE A 67 -4.95 24.09 10.69
CA ILE A 67 -5.63 22.98 11.32
C ILE A 67 -6.01 23.36 12.74
N ARG A 68 -7.30 23.22 13.06
CA ARG A 68 -7.83 23.37 14.42
C ARG A 68 -7.67 22.08 15.20
N ARG A 69 -8.02 20.94 14.59
CA ARG A 69 -8.03 19.64 15.24
C ARG A 69 -7.72 18.53 14.25
N ILE A 70 -7.06 17.49 14.74
CA ILE A 70 -6.81 16.24 14.01
C ILE A 70 -7.36 15.14 14.89
N ASP A 71 -8.31 14.39 14.36
CA ASP A 71 -8.79 13.16 14.96
C ASP A 71 -8.23 12.01 14.12
N ASP A 72 -7.07 11.52 14.55
CA ASP A 72 -6.37 10.33 14.02
C ASP A 72 -6.57 9.10 14.92
N ALA A 73 -7.50 9.21 15.88
CA ALA A 73 -7.93 8.10 16.70
C ALA A 73 -8.63 7.06 15.80
N PRO A 74 -8.42 5.76 16.03
CA PRO A 74 -9.13 4.71 15.31
C PRO A 74 -10.62 4.82 15.63
N ASN A 75 -11.35 5.58 14.82
CA ASN A 75 -12.79 5.59 14.82
C ASN A 75 -13.18 4.21 14.27
N GLY A 76 -13.44 3.29 15.19
CA GLY A 76 -13.55 1.84 14.96
C GLY A 76 -14.68 1.38 14.04
N GLU A 77 -15.26 2.26 13.23
CA GLU A 77 -16.41 2.00 12.36
C GLU A 77 -16.07 2.09 10.86
N ALA A 78 -14.97 2.75 10.46
CA ALA A 78 -14.76 3.16 9.06
C ALA A 78 -13.91 2.20 8.19
N ILE A 79 -12.83 1.59 8.73
CA ILE A 79 -11.91 0.74 7.94
C ILE A 79 -12.41 -0.71 7.78
N PHE A 80 -13.32 -1.17 8.64
CA PHE A 80 -13.63 -2.60 8.79
C PHE A 80 -14.62 -3.19 7.77
N GLN A 81 -14.96 -2.47 6.70
CA GLN A 81 -15.81 -3.00 5.62
C GLN A 81 -15.06 -3.53 4.40
N ASP A 82 -13.72 -3.60 4.43
CA ASP A 82 -13.05 -4.55 3.56
C ASP A 82 -13.40 -5.96 4.07
N ILE A 83 -14.41 -6.58 3.46
CA ILE A 83 -14.68 -8.00 3.65
C ILE A 83 -13.45 -8.72 3.11
N VAL A 84 -12.48 -8.97 3.99
CA VAL A 84 -11.35 -9.84 3.68
C VAL A 84 -11.96 -11.21 3.40
N GLU A 85 -11.90 -11.64 2.13
CA GLU A 85 -12.33 -12.98 1.79
C GLU A 85 -11.57 -13.98 2.68
N LYS A 86 -12.24 -15.03 3.12
CA LYS A 86 -11.58 -16.06 3.93
C LYS A 86 -10.34 -16.62 3.21
N ASN A 87 -9.17 -16.49 3.83
CA ASN A 87 -7.82 -16.73 3.31
C ASN A 87 -7.34 -15.71 2.25
N GLY A 88 -7.86 -14.50 2.28
CA GLY A 88 -7.41 -13.34 1.53
C GLY A 88 -6.33 -12.57 2.28
N LEU A 89 -5.67 -11.65 1.57
CA LEU A 89 -4.91 -10.59 2.21
C LEU A 89 -5.83 -9.35 2.27
N PRO A 90 -5.77 -8.55 3.35
CA PRO A 90 -6.50 -7.29 3.42
C PRO A 90 -6.00 -6.31 2.37
N SER A 91 -6.80 -5.28 2.11
CA SER A 91 -6.41 -4.24 1.17
C SER A 91 -5.15 -3.52 1.65
N TRP A 92 -4.46 -2.90 0.69
CA TRP A 92 -3.29 -2.09 0.97
C TRP A 92 -3.57 -0.97 1.98
N ARG A 93 -4.78 -0.38 1.99
CA ARG A 93 -5.16 0.70 2.92
C ARG A 93 -5.21 0.20 4.35
N SER A 94 -5.80 -0.98 4.58
CA SER A 94 -5.83 -1.61 5.89
C SER A 94 -4.41 -1.92 6.36
N ILE A 95 -3.59 -2.55 5.51
CA ILE A 95 -2.19 -2.90 5.85
C ILE A 95 -1.37 -1.65 6.21
N VAL A 96 -1.48 -0.59 5.39
CA VAL A 96 -0.75 0.66 5.59
C VAL A 96 -1.26 1.41 6.82
N HIS A 97 -2.57 1.45 7.04
CA HIS A 97 -3.16 2.04 8.25
C HIS A 97 -2.63 1.35 9.50
N ASP A 98 -2.71 0.02 9.56
CA ASP A 98 -2.28 -0.76 10.72
C ASP A 98 -0.79 -0.57 10.99
N MET A 99 0.04 -0.43 9.94
CA MET A 99 1.47 -0.18 10.10
C MET A 99 1.74 1.22 10.63
N ARG A 100 1.10 2.26 10.07
CA ARG A 100 1.35 3.66 10.50
C ARG A 100 0.90 3.93 11.94
N THR A 101 -0.12 3.22 12.42
CA THR A 101 -0.64 3.37 13.78
C THR A 101 0.01 2.38 14.77
N TYR A 102 0.92 1.53 14.32
CA TYR A 102 1.61 0.59 15.19
C TYR A 102 2.55 1.34 16.14
N ASP A 103 2.43 1.14 17.46
CA ASP A 103 3.12 1.93 18.50
C ASP A 103 4.64 2.09 18.30
N SER A 104 5.29 1.12 17.65
CA SER A 104 6.74 1.19 17.41
C SER A 104 7.13 2.01 16.17
N VAL A 105 6.18 2.49 15.38
CA VAL A 105 6.41 3.23 14.13
C VAL A 105 6.44 4.73 14.42
N GLN A 106 7.60 5.32 14.17
CA GLN A 106 7.89 6.75 14.33
C GLN A 106 8.01 7.46 12.97
N ALA A 107 8.40 6.72 11.93
CA ALA A 107 8.49 7.22 10.57
C ALA A 107 7.97 6.17 9.58
N PHE A 108 7.19 6.62 8.61
CA PHE A 108 6.63 5.79 7.55
C PHE A 108 6.65 6.59 6.25
N GLU A 109 7.46 6.19 5.28
CA GLU A 109 7.71 6.92 4.03
C GLU A 109 7.55 5.99 2.83
N GLN A 110 6.66 6.34 1.89
CA GLN A 110 6.60 5.63 0.61
C GLN A 110 7.87 5.91 -0.22
N ILE A 111 8.46 4.86 -0.79
CA ILE A 111 9.65 4.94 -1.63
C ILE A 111 9.38 4.31 -3.01
N PRO A 112 10.17 4.64 -4.05
CA PRO A 112 10.07 3.96 -5.33
C PRO A 112 10.29 2.45 -5.19
N PRO A 113 9.41 1.60 -5.75
CA PRO A 113 9.69 0.18 -5.87
C PRO A 113 10.93 -0.06 -6.73
N THR A 114 11.77 -0.99 -6.30
CA THR A 114 12.96 -1.43 -7.02
C THR A 114 12.66 -2.67 -7.86
N ALA A 115 13.37 -2.86 -8.96
CA ALA A 115 13.13 -4.00 -9.83
C ALA A 115 13.44 -5.33 -9.12
N ILE A 116 12.45 -6.21 -9.04
CA ILE A 116 12.58 -7.61 -8.62
C ILE A 116 12.58 -8.48 -9.88
N ASP A 117 13.76 -8.94 -10.29
CA ASP A 117 14.01 -9.63 -11.55
C ASP A 117 14.10 -11.17 -11.41
N ASN A 118 14.04 -11.68 -10.18
CA ASN A 118 14.11 -13.10 -9.91
C ASN A 118 13.20 -13.53 -8.73
N GLY A 119 13.16 -14.84 -8.47
CA GLY A 119 12.47 -15.38 -7.31
C GLY A 119 10.95 -15.34 -7.35
N LEU A 120 10.36 -15.44 -6.16
CA LEU A 120 8.92 -15.60 -5.99
C LEU A 120 8.13 -14.42 -6.56
N LEU A 121 8.59 -13.20 -6.29
CA LEU A 121 7.87 -11.95 -6.52
C LEU A 121 8.30 -11.22 -7.81
N ARG A 122 9.09 -11.90 -8.66
CA ARG A 122 9.57 -11.37 -9.95
C ARG A 122 8.47 -10.66 -10.74
N ASN A 123 8.71 -9.43 -11.16
CA ASN A 123 7.81 -8.66 -12.01
C ASN A 123 6.37 -8.49 -11.49
N ILE A 124 6.12 -8.66 -10.19
CA ILE A 124 4.82 -8.34 -9.61
C ILE A 124 4.86 -6.85 -9.21
N PRO A 125 3.92 -6.00 -9.68
CA PRO A 125 3.87 -4.60 -9.30
C PRO A 125 3.61 -4.48 -7.79
N TYR A 126 4.21 -3.48 -7.16
CA TYR A 126 4.10 -3.34 -5.71
C TYR A 126 4.29 -1.91 -5.23
N LEU A 127 3.76 -1.64 -4.04
CA LEU A 127 4.00 -0.42 -3.28
C LEU A 127 5.07 -0.70 -2.23
N SER A 128 6.00 0.24 -2.04
CA SER A 128 7.11 0.11 -1.10
C SER A 128 7.15 1.24 -0.09
N PHE A 129 7.39 0.89 1.18
CA PHE A 129 7.41 1.84 2.29
C PHE A 129 8.58 1.58 3.23
N LYS A 130 9.37 2.62 3.47
CA LYS A 130 10.42 2.62 4.50
C LYS A 130 9.79 2.91 5.86
N VAL A 131 10.06 2.04 6.84
CA VAL A 131 9.57 2.14 8.21
C VAL A 131 10.73 2.41 9.15
N ASN A 132 10.65 3.48 9.94
CA ASN A 132 11.68 3.92 10.88
C ASN A 132 13.08 4.08 10.26
N HIS A 133 13.17 4.26 8.94
CA HIS A 133 14.42 4.23 8.16
C HIS A 133 15.21 2.91 8.25
N GLU A 134 14.67 1.88 8.90
CA GLU A 134 15.33 0.60 9.11
C GLU A 134 14.71 -0.49 8.25
N TRP A 135 13.39 -0.65 8.35
CA TRP A 135 12.67 -1.78 7.75
C TRP A 135 11.95 -1.33 6.48
N GLU A 136 11.45 -2.29 5.72
CA GLU A 136 10.70 -2.05 4.51
C GLU A 136 9.47 -2.96 4.45
N LEU A 137 8.32 -2.34 4.21
CA LEU A 137 7.04 -2.99 3.96
C LEU A 137 6.72 -2.87 2.48
N ASN A 138 6.50 -4.00 1.81
CA ASN A 138 6.08 -4.02 0.41
C ASN A 138 4.75 -4.78 0.26
N VAL A 139 3.82 -4.20 -0.51
CA VAL A 139 2.49 -4.76 -0.79
C VAL A 139 2.36 -4.97 -2.29
N TYR A 140 2.18 -6.22 -2.70
CA TYR A 140 2.26 -6.68 -4.09
C TYR A 140 0.90 -6.97 -4.70
N GLY A 141 0.79 -6.73 -6.01
CA GLY A 141 -0.41 -6.94 -6.80
C GLY A 141 -1.31 -5.72 -6.78
N ARG A 142 -2.61 -5.95 -6.95
CA ARG A 142 -3.59 -4.87 -6.93
C ARG A 142 -3.76 -4.33 -5.51
N PRO A 143 -3.94 -3.01 -5.31
CA PRO A 143 -4.03 -2.45 -3.97
C PRO A 143 -5.29 -2.90 -3.22
N ASP A 144 -6.41 -3.07 -3.91
CA ASP A 144 -7.68 -3.56 -3.35
C ASP A 144 -7.68 -5.06 -3.08
N SER A 145 -6.85 -5.82 -3.79
CA SER A 145 -6.70 -7.27 -3.62
C SER A 145 -5.24 -7.70 -3.74
N PRO A 146 -4.41 -7.46 -2.69
CA PRO A 146 -3.00 -7.82 -2.73
C PRO A 146 -2.79 -9.32 -2.89
N VAL A 147 -1.74 -9.70 -3.61
CA VAL A 147 -1.33 -11.11 -3.80
C VAL A 147 -0.17 -11.51 -2.90
N ALA A 148 0.59 -10.53 -2.39
CA ALA A 148 1.60 -10.74 -1.38
C ALA A 148 1.82 -9.50 -0.53
N VAL A 149 2.30 -9.70 0.69
CA VAL A 149 2.85 -8.67 1.58
C VAL A 149 4.18 -9.18 2.06
N GLU A 150 5.20 -8.33 2.06
CA GLU A 150 6.46 -8.63 2.73
C GLU A 150 6.87 -7.51 3.69
N LEU A 151 7.52 -7.91 4.77
CA LEU A 151 8.12 -7.01 5.73
C LEU A 151 9.52 -7.52 6.04
N GLY A 152 10.51 -6.65 5.87
CA GLY A 152 11.90 -7.07 5.97
C GLY A 152 12.86 -5.95 6.36
N ILE A 153 14.12 -6.35 6.48
CA ILE A 153 15.24 -5.46 6.81
C ILE A 153 16.44 -5.85 5.95
N TYR A 154 17.18 -4.85 5.49
CA TYR A 154 18.44 -5.08 4.78
C TYR A 154 19.60 -5.38 5.72
N GLY A 155 20.60 -6.07 5.18
CA GLY A 155 21.85 -6.44 5.84
C GLY A 155 21.90 -7.89 6.28
N ASP A 156 23.12 -8.42 6.40
CA ASP A 156 23.40 -9.80 6.85
C ASP A 156 23.28 -9.96 8.38
N ARG A 157 22.53 -9.07 9.04
CA ARG A 157 22.36 -9.12 10.50
C ARG A 157 21.18 -10.04 10.83
N PRO A 158 21.32 -11.00 11.75
CA PRO A 158 20.19 -11.79 12.20
C PRO A 158 19.15 -10.87 12.82
N LEU A 159 17.88 -11.06 12.45
CA LEU A 159 16.77 -10.36 13.07
C LEU A 159 16.83 -10.56 14.58
N ASN A 160 16.95 -9.46 15.32
CA ASN A 160 16.87 -9.54 16.78
C ASN A 160 15.46 -9.96 17.20
N GLY A 161 15.33 -10.55 18.39
CA GLY A 161 14.06 -11.09 18.88
C GLY A 161 12.92 -10.06 18.94
N LYS A 162 13.24 -8.77 19.13
CA LYS A 162 12.25 -7.68 19.13
C LYS A 162 11.68 -7.44 17.74
N THR A 163 12.54 -7.32 16.72
CA THR A 163 12.14 -7.06 15.33
C THR A 163 11.36 -8.23 14.77
N LEU A 164 11.85 -9.46 15.01
CA LEU A 164 11.15 -10.68 14.64
C LEU A 164 9.75 -10.77 15.25
N ARG A 165 9.61 -10.36 16.52
CA ARG A 165 8.32 -10.33 17.19
C ARG A 165 7.38 -9.31 16.55
N ILE A 166 7.85 -8.09 16.30
CA ILE A 166 7.06 -7.03 15.65
C ILE A 166 6.57 -7.48 14.28
N PHE A 167 7.43 -8.07 13.45
CA PHE A 167 7.04 -8.53 12.11
C PHE A 167 5.96 -9.61 12.18
N ARG A 168 6.10 -10.55 13.13
CA ARG A 168 5.11 -11.61 13.32
C ARG A 168 3.80 -11.10 13.88
N GLU A 169 3.84 -10.20 14.87
CA GLU A 169 2.64 -9.59 15.46
C GLU A 169 1.87 -8.80 14.42
N PHE A 170 2.57 -7.95 13.65
CA PHE A 170 1.99 -7.20 12.55
C PHE A 170 1.31 -8.13 11.54
N ILE A 171 2.05 -9.08 10.95
CA ILE A 171 1.49 -10.00 9.95
C ILE A 171 0.34 -10.83 10.55
N ALA A 172 0.47 -11.32 11.79
CA ALA A 172 -0.56 -12.12 12.44
C ALA A 172 -1.89 -11.37 12.63
N GLY A 173 -1.85 -10.05 12.80
CA GLY A 173 -3.06 -9.21 12.87
C GLY A 173 -3.94 -9.28 11.61
N HIS A 174 -3.35 -9.70 10.47
CA HIS A 174 -4.01 -9.77 9.17
C HIS A 174 -4.39 -11.21 8.77
N LEU A 175 -4.29 -12.18 9.69
CA LEU A 175 -4.56 -13.60 9.43
C LEU A 175 -5.88 -14.06 10.05
N ASP A 176 -6.67 -14.81 9.29
CA ASP A 176 -8.03 -15.21 9.65
C ASP A 176 -8.12 -16.33 10.68
N GLY A 177 -7.01 -17.00 11.03
CA GLY A 177 -7.10 -18.21 11.86
C GLY A 177 -5.83 -18.75 12.48
N LYS A 178 -6.01 -19.55 13.53
CA LYS A 178 -4.95 -20.16 14.33
C LYS A 178 -3.95 -20.97 13.51
N ASP A 179 -4.38 -21.62 12.44
CA ASP A 179 -3.48 -22.41 11.58
C ASP A 179 -2.55 -21.53 10.74
N GLN A 180 -3.04 -20.39 10.26
CA GLN A 180 -2.24 -19.39 9.54
C GLN A 180 -1.22 -18.75 10.50
N ILE A 181 -1.65 -18.38 11.71
CA ILE A 181 -0.75 -17.88 12.76
C ILE A 181 0.30 -18.94 13.09
N ARG A 182 -0.09 -20.22 13.27
CA ARG A 182 0.88 -21.30 13.52
C ARG A 182 1.87 -21.47 12.37
N ALA A 183 1.43 -21.36 11.13
CA ALA A 183 2.30 -21.44 9.95
C ALA A 183 3.33 -20.30 9.95
N LEU A 184 2.91 -19.05 10.18
CA LEU A 184 3.80 -17.89 10.31
C LEU A 184 4.85 -18.08 11.41
N TYR A 185 4.43 -18.51 12.60
CA TYR A 185 5.34 -18.69 13.74
C TYR A 185 6.24 -19.93 13.60
N SER A 186 5.90 -20.87 12.70
CA SER A 186 6.75 -22.03 12.40
C SER A 186 8.00 -21.68 11.57
N LEU A 187 7.99 -20.51 10.92
CA LEU A 187 9.14 -20.03 10.15
C LEU A 187 10.34 -19.84 11.06
N SER A 188 11.50 -20.33 10.63
CA SER A 188 12.76 -20.23 11.36
C SER A 188 13.94 -20.31 10.38
N PRO A 189 15.19 -20.04 10.82
CA PRO A 189 16.36 -20.22 9.96
C PRO A 189 16.49 -21.64 9.35
N LYS A 190 15.89 -22.65 9.99
CA LYS A 190 15.86 -24.05 9.53
C LYS A 190 14.60 -24.42 8.75
N ARG A 191 13.57 -23.58 8.77
CA ARG A 191 12.27 -23.81 8.13
C ARG A 191 11.80 -22.52 7.48
N GLN A 192 12.14 -22.37 6.20
CA GLN A 192 11.86 -21.14 5.46
C GLN A 192 10.46 -21.08 4.86
N ASP A 193 9.76 -22.21 4.75
CA ASP A 193 8.45 -22.26 4.11
C ASP A 193 7.40 -22.88 5.04
N ALA A 194 6.18 -22.34 4.96
CA ALA A 194 4.97 -22.90 5.56
C ALA A 194 3.73 -22.58 4.71
N ARG A 195 2.65 -23.31 4.92
CA ARG A 195 1.36 -23.13 4.22
C ARG A 195 0.20 -23.30 5.20
N ALA A 196 -0.86 -22.53 4.99
CA ALA A 196 -2.13 -22.69 5.71
C ALA A 196 -3.28 -22.14 4.86
N GLY A 197 -4.27 -22.99 4.54
CA GLY A 197 -5.35 -22.63 3.63
C GLY A 197 -4.80 -22.26 2.25
N LYS A 198 -5.22 -21.10 1.73
CA LYS A 198 -4.72 -20.56 0.46
C LYS A 198 -3.43 -19.75 0.59
N LEU A 199 -2.99 -19.46 1.81
CA LEU A 199 -1.80 -18.66 2.06
C LEU A 199 -0.55 -19.54 2.17
N ALA A 200 0.56 -19.01 1.67
CA ALA A 200 1.89 -19.51 1.90
C ALA A 200 2.72 -18.43 2.58
N PHE A 201 3.70 -18.90 3.36
CA PHE A 201 4.58 -18.08 4.19
C PHE A 201 6.01 -18.43 3.84
N ARG A 202 6.84 -17.41 3.63
CA ARG A 202 8.27 -17.61 3.36
C ARG A 202 9.13 -16.67 4.20
N LEU A 203 10.23 -17.21 4.72
CA LEU A 203 11.35 -16.46 5.30
C LEU A 203 12.50 -16.46 4.29
N ILE A 204 12.68 -15.34 3.58
CA ILE A 204 13.81 -15.14 2.66
C ILE A 204 15.00 -14.62 3.48
N ARG A 205 16.19 -15.16 3.22
CA ARG A 205 17.44 -14.77 3.87
C ARG A 205 18.26 -13.85 2.98
N PRO A 206 19.23 -13.10 3.55
CA PRO A 206 20.07 -12.17 2.80
C PRO A 206 20.84 -12.80 1.63
N ARG A 207 21.17 -14.08 1.73
CA ARG A 207 21.94 -14.85 0.74
C ARG A 207 21.07 -15.69 -0.19
N ASP A 208 19.76 -15.70 0.02
CA ASP A 208 18.86 -16.35 -0.94
C ASP A 208 18.87 -15.51 -2.24
N PRO A 209 18.67 -16.13 -3.43
CA PRO A 209 18.77 -15.42 -4.72
C PRO A 209 17.85 -14.20 -4.84
N ASP A 210 16.69 -14.25 -4.19
CA ASP A 210 15.66 -13.21 -4.14
C ASP A 210 15.69 -12.42 -2.82
N GLY A 211 16.76 -12.55 -2.04
CA GLY A 211 16.92 -11.82 -0.78
C GLY A 211 17.39 -10.39 -0.95
N TYR A 212 18.07 -10.05 -2.04
CA TYR A 212 18.67 -8.72 -2.29
C TYR A 212 19.43 -8.17 -1.07
N GLY A 213 20.14 -9.05 -0.34
CA GLY A 213 20.90 -8.69 0.85
C GLY A 213 20.07 -8.44 2.11
N GLY A 214 18.76 -8.73 2.11
CA GLY A 214 17.84 -8.55 3.22
C GLY A 214 17.19 -9.84 3.74
N THR A 215 16.59 -9.74 4.92
CA THR A 215 15.74 -10.80 5.50
C THR A 215 14.28 -10.37 5.38
N TRP A 216 13.44 -11.21 4.78
CA TRP A 216 12.05 -10.87 4.47
C TRP A 216 11.07 -11.93 4.98
N PHE A 217 10.01 -11.48 5.64
CA PHE A 217 8.81 -12.29 5.88
C PHE A 217 7.81 -12.00 4.79
N VAL A 218 7.50 -13.01 3.99
CA VAL A 218 6.54 -12.91 2.89
C VAL A 218 5.32 -13.75 3.21
N VAL A 219 4.13 -13.16 3.10
CA VAL A 219 2.85 -13.88 3.07
C VAL A 219 2.22 -13.65 1.72
N TYR A 220 1.79 -14.72 1.05
CA TYR A 220 1.34 -14.62 -0.34
C TYR A 220 0.30 -15.66 -0.71
N ARG A 221 -0.40 -15.38 -1.81
CA ARG A 221 -1.38 -16.25 -2.48
C ARG A 221 -0.74 -16.92 -3.70
N PRO A 222 -0.27 -18.18 -3.56
CA PRO A 222 0.45 -18.86 -4.64
C PRO A 222 -0.35 -19.00 -5.93
N ASP A 223 -1.68 -19.11 -5.80
CA ASP A 223 -2.62 -19.23 -6.91
C ASP A 223 -2.79 -17.94 -7.74
N LEU A 224 -2.41 -16.79 -7.18
CA LEU A 224 -2.59 -15.48 -7.82
C LEU A 224 -1.29 -14.88 -8.36
N LEU A 225 -0.11 -15.41 -7.99
CA LEU A 225 1.17 -14.79 -8.33
C LEU A 225 1.38 -14.63 -9.84
N GLU A 226 1.13 -15.68 -10.62
CA GLU A 226 1.41 -15.67 -12.06
C GLU A 226 0.52 -14.66 -12.80
N HIS A 227 -0.74 -14.56 -12.41
CA HIS A 227 -1.69 -13.61 -12.98
C HIS A 227 -1.34 -12.15 -12.65
N ALA A 228 -0.60 -11.93 -11.56
CA ALA A 228 -0.19 -10.60 -11.13
C ALA A 228 1.14 -10.15 -11.76
N ARG A 229 1.85 -11.02 -12.50
CA ARG A 229 3.13 -10.63 -13.13
C ARG A 229 2.90 -9.74 -14.35
N LEU A 230 3.75 -8.74 -14.49
CA LEU A 230 3.84 -7.92 -15.68
C LEU A 230 4.95 -8.41 -16.63
N PRO A 231 4.82 -8.14 -17.95
CA PRO A 231 5.94 -8.27 -18.87
C PRO A 231 7.12 -7.38 -18.45
N ASP A 232 8.35 -7.81 -18.75
CA ASP A 232 9.58 -7.10 -18.32
C ASP A 232 9.57 -5.61 -18.68
N GLN A 233 9.10 -5.24 -19.88
CA GLN A 233 9.03 -3.85 -20.32
C GLN A 233 8.04 -3.01 -19.49
N ALA A 234 6.86 -3.56 -19.20
CA ALA A 234 5.85 -2.88 -18.39
C ALA A 234 6.32 -2.74 -16.93
N TYR A 235 6.95 -3.79 -16.40
CA TYR A 235 7.50 -3.78 -15.05
C TYR A 235 8.66 -2.77 -14.89
N ALA A 236 9.55 -2.69 -15.88
CA ALA A 236 10.66 -1.73 -15.87
C ALA A 236 10.19 -0.27 -15.92
N ALA A 237 9.03 0.01 -16.51
CA ALA A 237 8.46 1.36 -16.56
C ALA A 237 7.98 1.86 -15.18
N ILE A 238 7.69 0.93 -14.26
CA ILE A 238 7.09 1.20 -12.95
C ILE A 238 8.00 0.81 -11.78
N THR A 239 9.27 0.54 -12.04
CA THR A 239 10.29 0.24 -11.02
C THR A 239 11.58 0.99 -11.29
N ARG A 240 12.47 1.05 -10.30
CA ARG A 240 13.80 1.63 -10.42
C ARG A 240 14.92 0.62 -10.15
N PRO A 241 16.12 0.83 -10.66
CA PRO A 241 17.30 0.10 -10.19
C PRO A 241 17.48 0.28 -8.68
N PHE A 242 17.93 -0.77 -7.99
CA PHE A 242 18.10 -0.76 -6.55
C PHE A 242 19.01 0.38 -6.08
N GLU A 243 20.14 0.55 -6.75
CA GLU A 243 21.19 1.52 -6.45
C GLU A 243 20.78 2.99 -6.67
N GLU A 244 19.68 3.24 -7.39
CA GLU A 244 19.10 4.57 -7.52
C GLU A 244 18.25 4.96 -6.31
N VAL A 245 17.76 3.97 -5.56
CA VAL A 245 16.88 4.16 -4.40
C VAL A 245 17.66 3.97 -3.09
N ASN A 246 18.46 2.91 -3.04
CA ASN A 246 19.10 2.41 -1.84
C ASN A 246 20.63 2.42 -1.96
N ASN A 247 21.29 2.62 -0.84
CA ASN A 247 22.70 2.27 -0.64
C ASN A 247 22.84 0.74 -0.54
N PRO A 248 24.06 0.19 -0.65
CA PRO A 248 24.30 -1.25 -0.51
C PRO A 248 23.85 -1.86 0.83
N ASP A 249 23.73 -1.04 1.87
CA ASP A 249 23.23 -1.45 3.19
C ASP A 249 21.70 -1.35 3.32
N GLY A 250 21.00 -0.96 2.26
CA GLY A 250 19.55 -0.77 2.22
C GLY A 250 19.05 0.54 2.85
N SER A 251 19.94 1.44 3.26
CA SER A 251 19.56 2.81 3.63
C SER A 251 19.21 3.62 2.39
N LEU A 252 18.30 4.59 2.52
CA LEU A 252 17.89 5.41 1.39
C LEU A 252 19.01 6.35 0.93
N ARG A 253 19.14 6.53 -0.39
CA ARG A 253 20.06 7.48 -1.02
C ARG A 253 19.61 8.92 -0.77
N ALA A 254 20.21 9.58 0.22
CA ALA A 254 19.89 10.98 0.55
C ALA A 254 20.15 11.94 -0.62
N ASP A 255 21.20 11.70 -1.40
CA ASP A 255 21.57 12.48 -2.59
C ASP A 255 20.57 12.31 -3.75
N LYS A 256 19.80 11.22 -3.76
CA LYS A 256 18.78 10.92 -4.78
C LYS A 256 17.37 11.20 -4.32
N LYS A 257 17.16 11.65 -3.08
CA LYS A 257 15.83 11.81 -2.47
C LYS A 257 14.86 12.58 -3.37
N GLN A 258 15.25 13.75 -3.86
CA GLN A 258 14.38 14.57 -4.70
C GLN A 258 14.07 13.91 -6.06
N ALA A 259 15.05 13.21 -6.64
CA ALA A 259 14.86 12.48 -7.90
C ALA A 259 13.93 11.27 -7.71
N ASN A 260 14.05 10.56 -6.59
CA ASN A 260 13.22 9.43 -6.20
C ASN A 260 11.77 9.85 -5.97
N ILE A 261 11.58 10.94 -5.22
CA ILE A 261 10.27 11.58 -5.08
C ILE A 261 9.72 11.91 -6.48
N SER A 262 10.42 12.72 -7.28
CA SER A 262 9.95 13.14 -8.60
C SER A 262 9.67 11.98 -9.57
N TRP A 263 10.38 10.86 -9.45
CA TRP A 263 10.10 9.67 -10.25
C TRP A 263 8.81 8.98 -9.79
N LEU A 264 8.62 8.80 -8.47
CA LEU A 264 7.41 8.23 -7.90
C LEU A 264 6.20 9.06 -8.36
N GLU A 265 6.36 10.39 -8.35
CA GLU A 265 5.35 11.32 -8.84
C GLU A 265 4.89 11.01 -10.28
N ARG A 266 5.84 10.78 -11.18
CA ARG A 266 5.57 10.51 -12.60
C ARG A 266 5.07 9.10 -12.85
N ALA A 267 5.66 8.10 -12.18
CA ALA A 267 5.28 6.70 -12.33
C ALA A 267 3.83 6.50 -11.89
N MET A 268 3.46 7.08 -10.75
CA MET A 268 2.09 7.04 -10.25
C MET A 268 1.12 7.74 -11.21
N LYS A 269 1.51 8.87 -11.83
CA LYS A 269 0.73 9.54 -12.89
C LYS A 269 0.61 8.74 -14.21
N THR A 270 1.51 7.79 -14.46
CA THR A 270 1.46 6.96 -15.69
C THR A 270 0.60 5.73 -15.45
N LEU A 271 0.75 5.08 -14.30
CA LEU A 271 -0.08 3.95 -13.85
C LEU A 271 -1.58 4.29 -13.84
N THR A 272 -1.93 5.55 -13.69
CA THR A 272 -3.33 6.02 -13.64
C THR A 272 -4.03 6.17 -14.98
N GLY A 273 -3.31 6.11 -16.09
CA GLY A 273 -3.91 6.13 -17.43
C GLY A 273 -4.14 4.73 -18.00
N GLU A 274 -3.35 3.74 -17.56
CA GLU A 274 -3.32 2.40 -18.15
C GLU A 274 -3.88 1.30 -17.21
N GLU A 275 -3.73 1.45 -15.89
CA GLU A 275 -4.17 0.47 -14.87
C GLU A 275 -4.90 1.20 -13.71
N PRO A 276 -6.15 1.67 -13.92
CA PRO A 276 -6.88 2.59 -13.03
C PRO A 276 -7.24 2.02 -11.64
N GLU A 277 -6.88 0.77 -11.37
CA GLU A 277 -7.11 0.04 -10.12
C GLU A 277 -5.88 0.06 -9.20
N LEU A 278 -4.69 0.43 -9.70
CA LEU A 278 -3.46 0.66 -8.93
C LEU A 278 -3.38 2.05 -8.26
N ARG A 279 -4.53 2.64 -7.88
CA ARG A 279 -4.60 4.02 -7.36
C ARG A 279 -3.79 4.19 -6.08
N GLY A 280 -2.62 4.78 -6.22
CA GLY A 280 -1.85 5.43 -5.16
C GLY A 280 -1.55 6.89 -5.52
N PHE A 281 -0.81 7.58 -4.64
CA PHE A 281 -0.61 9.04 -4.64
C PHE A 281 0.68 9.45 -5.33
N TYR A 282 0.76 10.73 -5.70
CA TYR A 282 1.95 11.31 -6.30
C TYR A 282 2.20 12.72 -5.73
N ARG A 283 3.39 13.04 -5.20
CA ARG A 283 3.80 14.42 -4.80
C ARG A 283 3.86 15.36 -6.02
N ASP A 284 3.87 16.67 -5.83
CA ASP A 284 4.04 17.63 -6.92
C ASP A 284 5.30 18.46 -6.67
N LYS A 285 5.62 19.34 -7.61
CA LYS A 285 6.80 20.22 -7.56
C LYS A 285 6.95 21.07 -6.30
N ASN A 286 5.89 21.24 -5.52
CA ASN A 286 5.90 21.96 -4.23
C ASN A 286 5.92 20.99 -3.04
N GLY A 287 6.22 19.73 -3.30
CA GLY A 287 6.19 18.63 -2.37
C GLY A 287 4.80 18.09 -2.09
N VAL A 288 3.73 18.53 -2.78
CA VAL A 288 2.28 18.29 -2.49
C VAL A 288 1.76 17.00 -3.14
N PHE A 289 1.42 15.98 -2.36
CA PHE A 289 0.84 14.71 -2.81
C PHE A 289 -0.60 15.00 -3.26
N ARG A 290 -0.96 14.35 -4.36
CA ARG A 290 -2.21 14.49 -5.08
C ARG A 290 -2.73 13.10 -5.35
N VAL A 291 -4.04 12.95 -5.19
CA VAL A 291 -4.76 11.77 -5.67
C VAL A 291 -5.06 11.98 -7.13
N LEU A 292 -4.95 10.90 -7.88
CA LEU A 292 -5.30 10.88 -9.28
C LEU A 292 -6.82 10.81 -9.42
N ARG A 293 -7.43 11.98 -9.66
CA ARG A 293 -8.82 12.11 -10.10
C ARG A 293 -8.90 11.85 -11.60
N ASN A 294 -9.99 11.25 -12.04
CA ASN A 294 -10.25 10.95 -13.44
C ASN A 294 -11.09 12.10 -14.05
N ASP A 295 -10.71 13.34 -13.75
CA ASP A 295 -11.54 14.49 -14.01
C ASP A 295 -10.62 15.71 -14.21
N SER A 296 -10.31 16.01 -15.48
CA SER A 296 -9.53 17.14 -16.05
C SER A 296 -8.08 16.84 -16.44
#